data_AF-A0A2V5GQG7-F1
#
_entry.id   AF-A0A2V5GQG7-F1
#
_cell.length_a   1.000
_cell.length_b   1.000
_cell.length_c   1.000
_cell.angle_alpha   90.00
_cell.angle_beta   90.00
_cell.angle_gamma   90.00
#
_symmetry.space_group_name_H-M   'P 1'
#
loop_
_entity.id
_entity.type
_entity.pdbx_description
1 polymer ?
#
loop_
_entity_poly.entity_id
_entity_poly.type
_entity_poly.pdbx_seq_one_letter_code
_entity_poly.pdbx_strand_id
1 'polypeptide(L)'
;MRNRSTDPARLLPLCPQIQTYYHAIGSQTKVLPASLTSTDEILSLAGVHHITIAPALLQQLAAMPASAAAAVPNLFDTGPPLIDSERPVAFRDDEEGFRLAWSQEGRGEGEGRLGQAVSIFCEMQDQLVRMMGAVLKGGA
;
A
#
# COMPACT_ATOMS: atom_id res chain seq x y z
N MET A 1 -18.89 16.33 0.41
CA MET A 1 -17.42 16.31 0.44
C MET A 1 -17.00 15.15 1.34
N ARG A 2 -16.46 14.04 0.80
CA ARG A 2 -15.91 12.98 1.65
C ARG A 2 -14.58 13.48 2.20
N ASN A 3 -14.40 13.45 3.52
CA ASN A 3 -13.13 13.76 4.15
C ASN A 3 -12.03 12.91 3.51
N ARG A 4 -10.93 13.55 3.13
CA ARG A 4 -9.74 12.87 2.61
C ARG A 4 -9.23 11.95 3.74
N SER A 5 -9.32 10.64 3.57
CA SER A 5 -8.76 9.69 4.53
C SER A 5 -7.24 9.79 4.43
N THR A 6 -6.64 10.61 5.29
CA THR A 6 -5.18 10.71 5.42
C THR A 6 -4.77 9.86 6.61
N ASP A 7 -4.08 8.75 6.31
CA ASP A 7 -3.40 7.95 7.32
C ASP A 7 -2.24 8.77 7.94
N PRO A 8 -2.25 9.03 9.26
CA PRO A 8 -1.12 9.67 9.94
C PRO A 8 0.09 8.76 10.13
N ALA A 9 -0.06 7.45 10.01
CA ALA A 9 0.96 6.43 10.26
C ALA A 9 1.30 5.66 8.96
N ARG A 10 1.66 6.39 7.90
CA ARG A 10 1.94 5.79 6.59
C ARG A 10 3.18 4.92 6.65
N LEU A 11 3.02 3.65 6.29
CA LEU A 11 4.08 2.65 6.33
C LEU A 11 5.00 2.70 5.10
N LEU A 12 5.34 3.89 4.58
CA LEU A 12 6.25 4.01 3.43
C LEU A 12 7.60 3.30 3.66
N PRO A 13 8.25 3.41 4.85
CA PRO A 13 9.49 2.70 5.13
C PRO A 13 9.38 1.17 5.09
N LEU A 14 8.16 0.61 5.17
CA LEU A 14 7.93 -0.83 5.08
C LEU A 14 8.17 -1.34 3.65
N CYS A 15 8.03 -0.50 2.62
CA CYS A 15 8.22 -0.89 1.22
C CYS A 15 9.65 -1.41 0.95
N PRO A 16 10.74 -0.68 1.26
CA PRO A 16 12.10 -1.19 1.11
C PRO A 16 12.39 -2.38 2.03
N GLN A 17 11.80 -2.43 3.24
CA GLN A 17 11.96 -3.55 4.17
C GLN A 17 11.38 -4.85 3.60
N ILE A 18 10.14 -4.84 3.11
CA ILE A 18 9.49 -5.99 2.48
C ILE A 18 10.21 -6.39 1.20
N GLN A 19 10.62 -5.42 0.38
CA GLN A 19 11.36 -5.72 -0.86
C GLN A 19 12.67 -6.46 -0.55
N THR A 20 13.41 -5.97 0.44
CA THR A 20 14.64 -6.63 0.92
C THR A 20 14.34 -8.01 1.46
N TYR A 21 13.31 -8.15 2.29
CA TYR A 21 12.89 -9.45 2.84
C TYR A 21 12.56 -10.45 1.73
N TYR A 22 11.75 -10.05 0.74
CA TYR A 22 11.38 -10.89 -0.40
C TYR A 22 12.60 -11.32 -1.21
N HIS A 23 13.57 -10.42 -1.42
CA HIS A 23 14.84 -10.79 -2.05
C HIS A 23 15.64 -11.79 -1.21
N ALA A 24 15.76 -11.57 0.10
CA ALA A 24 16.53 -12.41 1.01
C ALA A 24 16.00 -13.86 1.07
N ILE A 25 14.68 -14.05 0.99
CA ILE A 25 14.05 -15.38 1.00
C ILE A 25 13.87 -15.99 -0.40
N GLY A 26 14.36 -15.34 -1.46
CA GLY A 26 14.20 -15.81 -2.84
C GLY A 26 12.77 -15.77 -3.38
N SER A 27 11.89 -14.94 -2.79
CA SER A 27 10.50 -14.80 -3.22
C SER A 27 10.39 -14.16 -4.60
N GLN A 28 9.44 -14.62 -5.40
CA GLN A 28 9.09 -14.02 -6.69
C GLN A 28 8.08 -12.86 -6.55
N THR A 29 7.47 -12.70 -5.36
CA THR A 29 6.50 -11.63 -5.10
C THR A 29 7.15 -10.26 -5.26
N LYS A 30 6.46 -9.34 -5.95
CA LYS A 30 6.91 -7.96 -6.16
C LYS A 30 6.22 -7.01 -5.20
N VAL A 31 6.95 -6.00 -4.76
CA VAL A 31 6.42 -4.93 -3.90
C VAL A 31 5.84 -3.82 -4.79
N LEU A 32 4.58 -3.48 -4.55
CA LEU A 32 3.86 -2.46 -5.28
C LEU A 32 3.15 -1.52 -4.30
N PRO A 33 3.77 -0.39 -3.91
CA PRO A 33 3.11 0.63 -3.10
C PRO A 33 1.95 1.24 -3.89
N ALA A 34 0.82 1.40 -3.22
CA ALA A 34 -0.42 1.93 -3.79
C ALA A 34 -1.05 2.93 -2.83
N SER A 35 -2.07 3.66 -3.32
CA SER A 35 -2.79 4.68 -2.54
C SER A 35 -1.91 5.84 -2.05
N LEU A 36 -0.86 6.19 -2.80
CA LEU A 36 -0.03 7.37 -2.55
C LEU A 36 -0.83 8.65 -2.81
N THR A 37 -0.57 9.68 -2.02
CA THR A 37 -1.38 10.92 -1.99
C THR A 37 -0.58 12.18 -2.34
N SER A 38 0.74 12.07 -2.47
CA SER A 38 1.60 13.16 -2.95
C SER A 38 2.74 12.65 -3.84
N THR A 39 3.33 13.57 -4.61
CA THR A 39 4.53 13.34 -5.41
C THR A 39 5.75 12.98 -4.55
N ASP A 40 5.86 13.55 -3.35
CA ASP A 40 6.99 13.31 -2.44
C ASP A 40 6.99 11.85 -1.95
N GLU A 41 5.81 11.26 -1.72
CA GLU A 41 5.72 9.83 -1.38
C GLU A 41 6.17 8.95 -2.55
N ILE A 42 5.84 9.34 -3.78
CA ILE A 42 6.25 8.61 -4.98
C ILE A 42 7.77 8.70 -5.17
N LEU A 43 8.33 9.90 -5.05
CA LEU A 43 9.76 10.15 -5.20
C LEU A 43 10.58 9.49 -4.09
N SER A 44 10.10 9.50 -2.84
CA SER A 44 10.78 8.83 -1.73
C SER A 44 10.81 7.30 -1.85
N LEU A 45 9.96 6.71 -2.69
CA LEU A 45 9.92 5.28 -2.99
C LEU A 45 10.56 4.91 -4.33
N ALA A 46 11.27 5.84 -4.98
CA ALA A 46 11.98 5.57 -6.23
C ALA A 46 12.99 4.42 -6.04
N GLY A 47 12.80 3.30 -6.76
CA GLY A 47 13.61 2.07 -6.63
C GLY A 47 12.81 0.84 -6.19
N VAL A 48 11.56 1.01 -5.74
CA VAL A 48 10.64 -0.11 -5.53
C VAL A 48 10.29 -0.78 -6.87
N HIS A 49 9.96 -2.08 -6.85
CA HIS A 49 9.66 -2.84 -8.07
C HIS A 49 8.62 -2.18 -8.99
N HIS A 50 7.49 -1.75 -8.43
CA HIS A 50 6.40 -1.10 -9.15
C HIS A 50 5.69 -0.07 -8.27
N ILE A 51 5.02 0.93 -8.84
CA ILE A 51 4.20 1.90 -8.10
C ILE A 51 2.88 2.10 -8.84
N THR A 52 1.75 2.07 -8.13
CA THR A 52 0.47 2.54 -8.66
C THR A 52 0.29 4.02 -8.37
N ILE A 53 0.22 4.84 -9.42
CA ILE A 53 0.12 6.30 -9.33
C ILE A 53 -1.23 6.77 -9.85
N ALA A 54 -1.95 7.59 -9.08
CA ALA A 54 -3.17 8.23 -9.55
C ALA A 54 -2.89 9.19 -10.73
N PRO A 55 -3.75 9.27 -11.76
CA PRO A 55 -3.48 10.07 -12.96
C PRO A 55 -3.12 11.54 -12.68
N ALA A 56 -3.76 12.17 -11.70
CA ALA A 56 -3.47 13.55 -11.30
C ALA A 56 -2.04 13.70 -10.74
N LEU A 57 -1.56 12.75 -9.94
CA LEU A 57 -0.19 12.76 -9.42
C LEU A 57 0.82 12.47 -10.54
N LEU A 58 0.47 11.61 -11.50
CA LEU A 58 1.33 11.34 -12.66
C LEU A 58 1.54 12.59 -13.51
N GLN A 59 0.49 13.39 -13.73
CA GLN A 59 0.59 14.69 -14.42
C GLN A 59 1.47 15.68 -13.65
N GLN A 60 1.35 15.72 -12.32
CA GLN A 60 2.21 16.57 -11.49
C GLN A 60 3.68 16.17 -11.60
N LEU A 61 3.99 14.87 -11.53
CA LEU A 61 5.35 14.36 -11.71
C LEU A 61 5.90 14.70 -13.10
N ALA A 62 5.10 14.55 -14.16
CA ALA A 62 5.52 14.85 -15.52
C ALA A 62 5.84 16.34 -15.75
N ALA A 63 5.23 17.24 -14.97
CA ALA A 63 5.47 18.68 -15.03
C ALA A 63 6.65 19.15 -14.16
N MET A 64 7.20 18.28 -13.29
CA MET A 64 8.30 18.64 -12.41
C MET A 64 9.64 18.73 -13.15
N PRO A 65 10.53 19.65 -12.77
CA PRO A 65 11.90 19.62 -13.26
C PRO A 65 12.63 18.38 -12.74
N ALA A 66 13.58 17.85 -13.50
CA ALA A 66 14.35 16.66 -13.11
C ALA A 66 15.07 16.82 -11.77
N SER A 67 15.44 18.04 -11.40
CA SER A 67 16.06 18.36 -10.10
C SER A 67 15.13 18.21 -8.90
N ALA A 68 13.81 18.14 -9.09
CA ALA A 68 12.86 18.00 -7.99
C ALA A 68 13.05 16.69 -7.20
N ALA A 69 13.46 15.61 -7.89
CA ALA A 69 13.73 14.33 -7.24
C ALA A 69 14.88 14.41 -6.22
N ALA A 70 15.88 15.27 -6.45
CA ALA A 70 17.01 15.43 -5.54
C ALA A 70 16.65 16.11 -4.21
N ALA A 71 15.48 16.76 -4.13
CA ALA A 71 15.00 17.42 -2.92
C ALA A 71 14.23 16.48 -1.98
N VAL A 72 13.88 15.28 -2.44
CA VAL A 72 13.10 14.31 -1.66
C VAL A 72 14.02 13.17 -1.21
N PRO A 73 14.15 12.92 0.11
CA PRO A 73 14.92 11.78 0.61
C PRO A 73 14.37 10.45 0.08
N ASN A 74 15.25 9.61 -0.45
CA ASN A 74 14.89 8.27 -0.91
C ASN A 74 15.00 7.26 0.24
N LEU A 75 13.93 6.50 0.48
CA LEU A 75 13.85 5.50 1.54
C LEU A 75 14.71 4.25 1.29
N PHE A 76 15.20 4.06 0.05
CA PHE A 76 16.14 3.00 -0.29
C PHE A 76 17.60 3.36 0.04
N ASP A 77 17.92 4.65 0.22
CA ASP A 77 19.30 5.11 0.48
C ASP A 77 19.78 4.77 1.90
N THR A 78 18.87 4.67 2.87
CA THR A 78 19.22 4.37 4.27
C THR A 78 19.57 2.90 4.50
N GLY A 79 19.43 2.04 3.49
CA GLY A 79 19.55 0.60 3.61
C GLY A 79 18.43 -0.01 4.46
N PRO A 80 17.95 -1.21 4.14
CA PRO A 80 17.03 -1.92 5.02
C PRO A 80 17.74 -2.27 6.34
N PRO A 81 17.06 -2.21 7.49
CA PRO A 81 17.58 -2.84 8.70
C PRO A 81 17.91 -4.31 8.40
N LEU A 82 19.01 -4.80 8.98
CA LEU A 82 19.40 -6.21 8.86
C LEU A 82 18.24 -7.06 9.39
N ILE A 83 17.49 -7.70 8.48
CA ILE A 83 16.54 -8.73 8.87
C ILE A 83 17.39 -9.94 9.18
N ASP A 84 17.41 -10.33 10.46
CA ASP A 84 18.05 -11.56 10.90
C ASP A 84 17.35 -12.74 10.21
N SER A 85 17.97 -13.22 9.14
CA SER A 85 17.37 -14.14 8.18
C SER A 85 17.58 -15.60 8.55
N GLU A 86 18.05 -15.91 9.77
CA GLU A 86 18.35 -17.29 10.16
C GLU A 86 17.11 -18.20 10.09
N ARG A 87 15.90 -17.65 10.22
CA ARG A 87 14.64 -18.34 9.88
C ARG A 87 13.54 -17.34 9.50
N PRO A 88 13.06 -17.34 8.24
CA PRO A 88 11.88 -16.57 7.84
C PRO A 88 10.68 -16.93 8.73
N VAL A 89 9.98 -15.93 9.27
CA VAL A 89 8.69 -16.16 9.92
C VAL A 89 7.69 -16.53 8.84
N ALA A 90 7.05 -17.70 8.97
CA ALA A 90 6.08 -18.21 8.03
C ALA A 90 4.79 -18.61 8.75
N PHE A 91 3.68 -18.02 8.35
CA PHE A 91 2.35 -18.33 8.87
C PHE A 91 1.50 -19.16 7.90
N ARG A 92 2.09 -19.67 6.81
CA ARG A 92 1.38 -20.38 5.73
C ARG A 92 0.48 -21.52 6.26
N ASP A 93 1.00 -22.26 7.23
CA ASP A 93 0.35 -23.44 7.80
C ASP A 93 -0.05 -23.21 9.28
N ASP A 94 -0.11 -21.94 9.73
CA ASP A 94 -0.42 -21.53 11.11
C ASP A 94 -1.37 -20.33 11.14
N GLU A 95 -2.66 -20.59 10.93
CA GLU A 95 -3.70 -19.56 10.94
C GLU A 95 -3.87 -18.92 12.33
N GLU A 96 -3.81 -19.71 13.39
CA GLU A 96 -3.99 -19.22 14.76
C GLU A 96 -2.84 -18.29 15.15
N GLY A 97 -1.59 -18.68 14.83
CA GLY A 97 -0.42 -17.85 15.01
C GLY A 97 -0.49 -16.56 14.19
N PHE A 98 -0.97 -16.61 12.94
CA PHE A 98 -1.20 -15.40 12.14
C PHE A 98 -2.19 -14.46 12.82
N ARG A 99 -3.36 -14.96 13.23
CA ARG A 99 -4.40 -14.14 13.86
C ARG A 99 -3.91 -13.52 15.17
N LEU A 100 -3.16 -14.27 15.98
CA LEU A 100 -2.60 -13.77 17.22
C LEU A 100 -1.54 -12.69 16.95
N ALA A 101 -0.60 -12.94 16.05
CA ALA A 101 0.42 -11.96 15.69
C ALA A 101 -0.19 -10.68 15.09
N TRP A 102 -1.19 -10.83 14.22
CA TRP A 102 -1.87 -9.71 13.57
C TRP A 102 -2.68 -8.86 14.55
N SER A 103 -3.41 -9.47 15.49
CA SER A 103 -4.18 -8.72 16.50
C SER A 103 -3.29 -7.97 17.51
N GLN A 104 -2.06 -8.45 17.73
CA GLN A 104 -1.08 -7.80 18.61
C GLN A 104 -0.29 -6.69 17.91
N GLU A 105 -0.07 -6.81 16.60
CA GLU A 105 0.64 -5.83 15.78
C GLU A 105 -0.05 -4.47 15.83
N GLY A 106 0.73 -3.41 16.13
CA GLY A 106 0.19 -2.05 16.24
C GLY A 106 -0.99 -1.92 17.23
N ARG A 107 -1.15 -2.84 18.18
CA ARG A 107 -2.35 -2.95 19.05
C ARG A 107 -3.68 -3.08 18.27
N GLY A 108 -3.66 -3.76 17.13
CA GLY A 108 -4.83 -4.01 16.29
C GLY A 108 -5.17 -2.87 15.30
N GLU A 109 -4.31 -1.85 15.16
CA GLU A 109 -4.52 -0.77 14.19
C GLU A 109 -4.60 -1.28 12.74
N GLY A 110 -3.74 -2.23 12.37
CA GLY A 110 -3.78 -2.87 11.05
C GLY A 110 -5.10 -3.60 10.78
N GLU A 111 -5.60 -4.33 11.78
CA GLU A 111 -6.87 -5.06 11.72
C GLU A 111 -8.06 -4.11 11.51
N GLY A 112 -8.12 -3.01 12.28
CA GLY A 112 -9.16 -2.00 12.13
C GLY A 112 -9.16 -1.35 10.74
N ARG A 113 -7.98 -1.03 10.19
CA ARG A 113 -7.84 -0.44 8.85
C ARG A 113 -8.25 -1.42 7.76
N LEU A 114 -7.86 -2.69 7.89
CA LEU A 114 -8.26 -3.75 6.95
C LEU A 114 -9.79 -3.90 6.95
N GLY A 115 -10.42 -3.98 8.12
CA GLY A 115 -11.87 -4.07 8.24
C GLY A 115 -12.60 -2.87 7.64
N GLN A 116 -12.09 -1.65 7.89
CA GLN A 116 -12.63 -0.43 7.29
C GLN A 116 -12.52 -0.44 5.77
N ALA A 117 -11.37 -0.82 5.22
CA ALA A 117 -11.15 -0.87 3.78
C ALA A 117 -12.08 -1.87 3.09
N VAL A 118 -12.23 -3.08 3.66
CA VAL A 118 -13.18 -4.09 3.15
C VAL A 118 -14.60 -3.55 3.14
N SER A 119 -15.00 -2.87 4.23
CA SER A 119 -16.35 -2.28 4.34
C SER A 119 -16.59 -1.23 3.27
N ILE A 120 -15.62 -0.32 3.03
CA ILE A 120 -15.69 0.67 1.96
C ILE A 120 -15.84 0.01 0.58
N PHE A 121 -15.09 -1.04 0.29
CA PHE A 121 -15.22 -1.75 -0.99
C PHE A 121 -16.58 -2.41 -1.16
N CYS A 122 -17.13 -3.03 -0.11
CA CYS A 122 -18.49 -3.58 -0.12
C CYS A 122 -19.54 -2.49 -0.41
N GLU A 123 -19.43 -1.33 0.22
CA GLU A 123 -20.34 -0.20 -0.03
C GLU A 123 -20.27 0.29 -1.49
N MET A 124 -19.07 0.37 -2.06
CA MET A 124 -18.90 0.74 -3.48
C MET A 124 -19.49 -0.31 -4.41
N GLN A 125 -19.34 -1.60 -4.09
CA GLN A 125 -19.94 -2.70 -4.85
C GLN A 125 -21.47 -2.62 -4.82
N ASP A 126 -22.07 -2.36 -3.66
CA ASP A 126 -23.52 -2.18 -3.52
C ASP A 126 -24.04 -1.00 -4.35
N GLN A 127 -23.32 0.12 -4.35
CA GLN A 127 -23.66 1.30 -5.16
C GLN A 127 -23.59 0.97 -6.65
N LEU A 128 -22.53 0.27 -7.09
CA LEU A 128 -22.39 -0.17 -8.47
C LEU A 128 -23.54 -1.09 -8.90
N VAL A 129 -23.89 -2.09 -8.08
CA VAL A 129 -25.01 -3.01 -8.36
C VAL A 129 -26.33 -2.26 -8.48
N ARG A 130 -26.61 -1.31 -7.58
CA ARG A 130 -27.83 -0.49 -7.65
C ARG A 130 -27.88 0.35 -8.92
N MET A 131 -26.76 1.00 -9.28
CA MET A 131 -26.66 1.80 -10.50
C MET A 131 -26.91 0.94 -11.75
N MET A 132 -26.26 -0.22 -11.84
CA MET A 132 -26.46 -1.15 -12.96
C MET A 132 -27.89 -1.68 -13.01
N GLY A 133 -28.48 -2.02 -11.86
CA GLY A 133 -29.88 -2.43 -11.78
C GLY A 133 -30.86 -1.37 -12.26
N ALA A 134 -30.57 -0.08 -12.00
CA ALA A 134 -31.38 1.03 -12.52
C ALA A 134 -31.24 1.17 -14.04
N VAL A 135 -30.02 1.09 -14.58
CA VAL A 135 -29.76 1.14 -16.04
C VAL A 135 -30.49 0.02 -16.76
N LEU A 136 -30.41 -1.22 -16.24
CA LEU A 136 -31.06 -2.38 -16.85
C LEU A 136 -32.60 -2.32 -16.81
N LYS A 137 -33.17 -1.67 -15.78
CA LYS A 137 -34.64 -1.49 -15.67
C LYS A 137 -35.18 -0.31 -16.46
N GLY A 138 -34.37 0.73 -16.67
CA GLY A 138 -34.76 1.93 -17.44
C GLY A 138 -34.53 1.81 -18.94
N GLY A 139 -33.98 0.69 -19.43
CA GLY A 139 -33.79 0.39 -20.84
C GLY A 139 -34.90 -0.46 -21.48
N ALA A 140 -36.06 -0.57 -20.83
CA ALA A 140 -37.28 -1.23 -21.33
C ALA A 140 -38.36 -0.19 -21.63
#